data_AF-A0A8B7I8Q2-F1
#
_entry.id   AF-A0A8B7I8Q2-F1
#
_cell.length_a   1.000
_cell.length_b   1.000
_cell.length_c   1.000
_cell.angle_alpha   90.00
_cell.angle_beta   90.00
_cell.angle_gamma   90.00
#
_symmetry.space_group_name_H-M   'P 1'
#
loop_
_entity.id
_entity.type
_entity.pdbx_description
1 polymer ?
#
loop_
_entity_poly.entity_id
_entity_poly.type
_entity_poly.pdbx_seq_one_letter_code
_entity_poly.pdbx_strand_id
1 'polypeptide(L)'
;MQDQKTDINQQIQELRTIISLQEQGKKLYMQLAEEKLSQNRDLLPCLRGTVRDDICALGIAEKRDQVIISEVCRAQKHLGVVSARSAVEMAREKLQNDIFDRVNVCNMLLYELRQRDRALDELRRQLQHLMETETGDKQHQAQMQVIRQLENNIEKTLMKVHTGQKVTTLYLAVRDALKKELAHLPLQLDVLHRMVEMYQGELKGMELMALDAFKATDTAKGDLANLETQFLMERNLRDRSLAAQKERIDRIRLKYASERHRRAQAKGELAVDFPSLISQESLLGTKLEATKSQIEHQAQVTSEVEKVKSAVQCSRFWDIAGRLLAQQKSTVDLQQHTKECEEKKKVLKDKLKELELKQAELKFHQPPISLEDEGRGVQDAFDFAEKDHGHVLTRDEIKKQGLRFIESKMKSGKKKQQSFPKSF
;
A
#
# COMPACT_ATOMS: atom_id res chain seq x y z
N MET A 1 131.84 48.07 -141.39
CA MET A 1 131.30 46.87 -140.71
C MET A 1 132.23 46.46 -139.57
N GLN A 2 132.35 47.29 -138.54
CA GLN A 2 133.23 47.02 -137.39
C GLN A 2 132.53 47.34 -136.04
N ASP A 3 131.39 48.04 -136.05
CA ASP A 3 130.64 48.44 -134.85
C ASP A 3 129.64 47.41 -134.30
N GLN A 4 129.25 46.37 -135.06
CA GLN A 4 128.28 45.35 -134.59
C GLN A 4 128.90 44.26 -133.69
N LYS A 5 130.24 44.12 -133.68
CA LYS A 5 130.94 43.06 -132.93
C LYS A 5 131.26 43.46 -131.48
N THR A 6 131.25 44.76 -131.19
CA THR A 6 131.42 45.36 -129.86
C THR A 6 130.10 45.37 -129.08
N ASP A 7 128.97 45.60 -129.75
CA ASP A 7 127.62 45.62 -129.15
C ASP A 7 127.17 44.24 -128.60
N ILE A 8 127.39 43.17 -129.37
CA ILE A 8 127.03 41.80 -128.96
C ILE A 8 127.86 41.33 -127.75
N ASN A 9 129.14 41.70 -127.68
CA ASN A 9 130.00 41.32 -126.54
C ASN A 9 129.56 42.00 -125.25
N GLN A 10 129.05 43.24 -125.32
CA GLN A 10 128.54 43.95 -124.16
C GLN A 10 127.22 43.34 -123.67
N GLN A 11 126.31 42.98 -124.57
CA GLN A 11 125.09 42.24 -124.23
C GLN A 11 125.37 40.88 -123.59
N ILE A 12 126.39 40.14 -124.07
CA ILE A 12 126.80 38.87 -123.46
C ILE A 12 127.34 39.08 -122.04
N GLN A 13 128.10 40.15 -121.81
CA GLN A 13 128.63 40.47 -120.49
C GLN A 13 127.52 40.90 -119.52
N GLU A 14 126.54 41.66 -119.99
CA GLU A 14 125.34 42.03 -119.21
C GLU A 14 124.49 40.81 -118.85
N LEU A 15 124.20 39.94 -119.82
CA LEU A 15 123.44 38.70 -119.57
C LEU A 15 124.16 37.78 -118.58
N ARG A 16 125.49 37.65 -118.66
CA ARG A 16 126.28 36.91 -117.66
C ARG A 16 126.17 37.54 -116.27
N THR A 17 126.16 38.87 -116.19
CA THR A 17 126.00 39.59 -114.92
C THR A 17 124.60 39.38 -114.34
N ILE A 18 123.56 39.45 -115.17
CA ILE A 18 122.16 39.20 -114.78
C ILE A 18 121.96 37.76 -114.31
N ILE A 19 122.50 36.78 -115.04
CA ILE A 19 122.43 35.36 -114.65
C ILE A 19 123.14 35.14 -113.31
N SER A 20 124.33 35.72 -113.12
CA SER A 20 125.06 35.65 -111.86
C SER A 20 124.26 36.26 -110.69
N LEU A 21 123.61 37.41 -110.88
CA LEU A 21 122.73 38.05 -109.90
C LEU A 21 121.49 37.21 -109.59
N GLN A 22 120.86 36.60 -110.60
CA GLN A 22 119.71 35.72 -110.40
C GLN A 22 120.11 34.43 -109.67
N GLU A 23 121.27 33.86 -109.96
CA GLU A 23 121.81 32.71 -109.24
C GLU A 23 122.15 33.07 -107.79
N GLN A 24 122.71 34.26 -107.55
CA GLN A 24 122.91 34.79 -106.20
C GLN A 24 121.58 35.02 -105.46
N GLY A 25 120.58 35.60 -106.11
CA GLY A 25 119.26 35.84 -105.53
C GLY A 25 118.54 34.53 -105.17
N LYS A 26 118.59 33.52 -106.06
CA LYS A 26 118.07 32.17 -105.77
C LYS A 26 118.80 31.52 -104.59
N LYS A 27 120.12 31.70 -104.51
CA LYS A 27 120.93 31.17 -103.40
C LYS A 27 120.56 31.84 -102.07
N LEU A 28 120.44 33.16 -102.03
CA LEU A 28 120.03 33.90 -100.84
C LEU A 28 118.60 33.56 -100.41
N TYR A 29 117.66 33.40 -101.35
CA TYR A 29 116.29 32.99 -101.03
C TYR A 29 116.22 31.56 -100.47
N MET A 30 116.95 30.61 -101.08
CA MET A 30 117.05 29.26 -100.52
C MET A 30 117.66 29.28 -99.12
N GLN A 31 118.73 30.06 -98.91
CA GLN A 31 119.34 30.21 -97.58
C GLN A 31 118.36 30.76 -96.55
N LEU A 32 117.57 31.78 -96.90
CA LEU A 32 116.56 32.35 -96.01
C LEU A 32 115.40 31.37 -95.72
N ALA A 33 114.94 30.64 -96.74
CA ALA A 33 113.89 29.63 -96.58
C ALA A 33 114.37 28.46 -95.71
N GLU A 34 115.62 28.02 -95.90
CA GLU A 34 116.27 26.98 -95.11
C GLU A 34 116.49 27.44 -93.67
N GLU A 35 116.84 28.71 -93.44
CA GLU A 35 116.92 29.31 -92.11
C GLU A 35 115.55 29.40 -91.41
N LYS A 36 114.48 29.73 -92.14
CA LYS A 36 113.12 29.71 -91.56
C LYS A 36 112.63 28.30 -91.26
N LEU A 37 112.96 27.33 -92.11
CA LEU A 37 112.65 25.93 -91.86
C LEU A 37 113.45 25.37 -90.69
N SER A 38 114.71 25.76 -90.51
CA SER A 38 115.51 25.37 -89.34
C SER A 38 114.97 26.01 -88.06
N GLN A 39 114.67 27.32 -88.06
CA GLN A 39 114.01 28.00 -86.94
C GLN A 39 112.69 27.31 -86.55
N ASN A 40 111.87 26.93 -87.54
CA ASN A 40 110.62 26.22 -87.28
C ASN A 40 110.86 24.78 -86.78
N ARG A 41 111.87 24.09 -87.31
CA ARG A 41 112.27 22.75 -86.84
C ARG A 41 112.74 22.77 -85.39
N ASP A 42 113.34 23.86 -84.95
CA ASP A 42 113.82 24.06 -83.59
C ASP A 42 112.70 24.50 -82.62
N LEU A 43 111.70 25.26 -83.08
CA LEU A 43 110.57 25.74 -82.26
C LEU A 43 109.48 24.67 -82.02
N LEU A 44 109.21 23.82 -83.01
CA LEU A 44 108.15 22.79 -82.94
C LEU A 44 108.29 21.83 -81.73
N PRO A 45 109.49 21.34 -81.39
CA PRO A 45 109.72 20.56 -80.18
C PRO A 45 109.39 21.31 -78.89
N CYS A 46 109.67 22.61 -78.82
CA CYS A 46 109.36 23.45 -77.67
C CYS A 46 107.85 23.58 -77.46
N LEU A 47 107.09 23.94 -78.51
CA LEU A 47 105.63 24.03 -78.44
C LEU A 47 104.97 22.68 -78.11
N ARG A 48 105.47 21.59 -78.68
CA ARG A 48 105.01 20.23 -78.31
C ARG A 48 105.38 19.87 -76.87
N GLY A 49 106.50 20.38 -76.36
CA GLY A 49 106.87 20.32 -74.95
C GLY A 49 105.82 21.00 -74.08
N THR A 50 105.54 22.27 -74.35
CA THR A 50 104.52 23.05 -73.63
C THR A 50 103.16 22.37 -73.64
N VAL A 51 102.68 21.90 -74.80
CA VAL A 51 101.38 21.21 -74.88
C VAL A 51 101.38 19.91 -74.08
N ARG A 52 102.48 19.14 -74.07
CA ARG A 52 102.59 17.95 -73.23
C ARG A 52 102.60 18.30 -71.74
N ASP A 53 103.31 19.35 -71.36
CA ASP A 53 103.37 19.82 -69.98
C ASP A 53 101.99 20.29 -69.50
N ASP A 54 101.24 21.01 -70.35
CA ASP A 54 99.87 21.44 -70.08
C ASP A 54 98.91 20.25 -69.96
N ILE A 55 99.02 19.25 -70.84
CA ILE A 55 98.24 17.99 -70.75
C ILE A 55 98.57 17.24 -69.45
N CYS A 56 99.85 17.18 -69.08
CA CYS A 56 100.28 16.58 -67.81
C CYS A 56 99.73 17.36 -66.61
N ALA A 57 99.74 18.69 -66.64
CA ALA A 57 99.21 19.54 -65.59
C ALA A 57 97.69 19.37 -65.44
N LEU A 58 96.95 19.31 -66.55
CA LEU A 58 95.51 19.00 -66.55
C LEU A 58 95.23 17.62 -65.97
N GLY A 59 95.99 16.58 -66.38
CA GLY A 59 95.83 15.25 -65.82
C GLY A 59 96.15 15.16 -64.32
N ILE A 60 97.06 15.98 -63.80
CA ILE A 60 97.33 16.09 -62.35
C ILE A 60 96.16 16.79 -61.65
N ALA A 61 95.61 17.86 -62.22
CA ALA A 61 94.46 18.58 -61.68
C ALA A 61 93.21 17.68 -61.62
N GLU A 62 92.89 16.96 -62.70
CA GLU A 62 91.76 16.03 -62.74
C GLU A 62 91.89 14.90 -61.71
N LYS A 63 93.10 14.37 -61.49
CA LYS A 63 93.34 13.36 -60.45
C LYS A 63 93.14 13.93 -59.05
N ARG A 64 93.57 15.17 -58.79
CA ARG A 64 93.34 15.85 -57.51
C ARG A 64 91.85 16.08 -57.27
N ASP A 65 91.13 16.56 -58.28
CA ASP A 65 89.69 16.73 -58.24
C ASP A 65 88.97 15.41 -57.94
N GLN A 66 89.39 14.32 -58.60
CA GLN A 66 88.81 13.00 -58.39
C GLN A 66 89.04 12.48 -56.95
N VAL A 67 90.21 12.74 -56.36
CA VAL A 67 90.51 12.40 -54.96
C VAL A 67 89.64 13.21 -54.00
N ILE A 68 89.56 14.54 -54.20
CA ILE A 68 88.75 15.45 -53.37
C ILE A 68 87.27 15.05 -53.44
N ILE A 69 86.73 14.81 -54.63
CA ILE A 69 85.33 14.38 -54.82
C ILE A 69 85.08 13.03 -54.14
N SER A 70 86.00 12.07 -54.26
CA SER A 70 85.85 10.74 -53.64
C SER A 70 85.90 10.80 -52.12
N GLU A 71 86.71 11.68 -51.55
CA GLU A 71 86.81 11.89 -50.10
C GLU A 71 85.56 12.57 -49.53
N VAL A 72 85.06 13.63 -50.18
CA VAL A 72 83.86 14.35 -49.74
C VAL A 72 82.60 13.50 -49.94
N CYS A 73 82.51 12.74 -51.04
CA CYS A 73 81.37 11.87 -51.32
C CYS A 73 81.46 10.49 -50.66
N ARG A 74 82.43 10.24 -49.76
CA ARG A 74 82.66 8.93 -49.10
C ARG A 74 81.39 8.39 -48.40
N ALA A 75 80.53 9.28 -47.91
CA ALA A 75 79.25 8.92 -47.30
C ALA A 75 78.10 8.71 -48.30
N GLN A 76 78.12 9.38 -49.46
CA GLN A 76 77.08 9.33 -50.50
C GLN A 76 77.59 8.62 -51.76
N LYS A 77 77.56 7.28 -51.71
CA LYS A 77 78.06 6.40 -52.79
C LYS A 77 77.45 6.69 -54.17
N HIS A 78 76.16 7.04 -54.22
CA HIS A 78 75.47 7.37 -55.48
C HIS A 78 75.99 8.67 -56.12
N LEU A 79 76.28 9.69 -55.30
CA LEU A 79 76.77 10.99 -55.79
C LEU A 79 78.25 10.93 -56.20
N GLY A 80 79.04 10.09 -55.52
CA GLY A 80 80.45 9.84 -55.86
C GLY A 80 80.62 9.20 -57.24
N VAL A 81 79.74 8.29 -57.64
CA VAL A 81 79.78 7.65 -58.98
C VAL A 81 79.40 8.64 -60.09
N VAL A 82 78.39 9.48 -59.86
CA VAL A 82 77.90 10.46 -60.84
C VAL A 82 78.87 11.64 -61.03
N SER A 83 79.77 11.87 -60.09
CA SER A 83 80.71 13.00 -60.07
C SER A 83 82.16 12.62 -60.37
N ALA A 84 82.45 11.34 -60.63
CA ALA A 84 83.80 10.79 -60.78
C ALA A 84 84.60 11.33 -61.99
N ARG A 85 83.97 12.12 -62.87
CA ARG A 85 84.57 12.74 -64.07
C ARG A 85 84.24 14.24 -64.21
N SER A 86 83.66 14.85 -63.18
CA SER A 86 83.31 16.28 -63.21
C SER A 86 84.32 17.10 -62.43
N ALA A 87 84.56 18.35 -62.86
CA ALA A 87 85.27 19.33 -62.05
C ALA A 87 84.59 19.52 -60.69
N VAL A 88 85.38 19.86 -59.67
CA VAL A 88 84.92 20.03 -58.27
C VAL A 88 83.71 20.98 -58.16
N GLU A 89 83.63 22.03 -58.98
CA GLU A 89 82.51 22.98 -58.96
C GLU A 89 81.17 22.34 -59.36
N MET A 90 81.13 21.48 -60.38
CA MET A 90 79.90 20.78 -60.76
C MET A 90 79.47 19.76 -59.71
N ALA A 91 80.42 19.12 -59.02
CA ALA A 91 80.13 18.21 -57.91
C ALA A 91 79.54 18.98 -56.71
N ARG A 92 80.08 20.18 -56.43
CA ARG A 92 79.60 21.08 -55.39
C ARG A 92 78.17 21.56 -55.67
N GLU A 93 77.85 21.97 -56.89
CA GLU A 93 76.49 22.40 -57.28
C GLU A 93 75.48 21.26 -57.15
N LYS A 94 75.83 20.04 -57.58
CA LYS A 94 74.97 18.86 -57.41
C LYS A 94 74.70 18.53 -55.95
N LEU A 95 75.72 18.60 -55.09
CA LEU A 95 75.55 18.39 -53.65
C LEU A 95 74.68 19.49 -53.02
N GLN A 96 74.87 20.75 -53.45
CA GLN A 96 74.07 21.87 -52.98
C GLN A 96 72.58 21.70 -53.36
N ASN A 97 72.30 21.21 -54.57
CA ASN A 97 70.94 20.90 -54.99
C ASN A 97 70.33 19.73 -54.20
N ASP A 98 71.07 18.64 -53.95
CA ASP A 98 70.59 17.52 -53.09
C ASP A 98 70.30 18.00 -51.65
N ILE A 99 71.15 18.87 -51.09
CA ILE A 99 70.91 19.45 -49.77
C ILE A 99 69.64 20.31 -49.79
N PHE A 100 69.44 21.13 -50.82
CA PHE A 100 68.26 21.98 -50.94
C PHE A 100 66.97 21.15 -51.08
N ASP A 101 66.99 20.11 -51.91
CA ASP A 101 65.86 19.19 -52.09
C ASP A 101 65.53 18.48 -50.77
N ARG A 102 66.53 17.99 -50.05
CA ARG A 102 66.34 17.38 -48.72
C ARG A 102 65.76 18.37 -47.71
N VAL A 103 66.25 19.60 -47.67
CA VAL A 103 65.72 20.65 -46.78
C VAL A 103 64.27 20.98 -47.13
N ASN A 104 63.93 21.03 -48.42
CA ASN A 104 62.56 21.25 -48.86
C ASN A 104 61.63 20.11 -48.42
N VAL A 105 62.07 18.86 -48.56
CA VAL A 105 61.32 17.69 -48.05
C VAL A 105 61.13 17.79 -46.53
N CYS A 106 62.18 18.12 -45.78
CA CYS A 106 62.10 18.32 -44.33
C CYS A 106 61.13 19.45 -43.95
N ASN A 107 61.14 20.58 -44.67
CA ASN A 107 60.24 21.70 -44.44
C ASN A 107 58.78 21.32 -44.71
N MET A 108 58.52 20.54 -45.76
CA MET A 108 57.19 20.01 -46.05
C MET A 108 56.71 19.07 -44.93
N LEU A 109 57.54 18.14 -44.48
CA LEU A 109 57.21 17.24 -43.37
C LEU A 109 56.96 18.00 -42.06
N LEU A 110 57.76 19.03 -41.76
CA LEU A 110 57.56 19.90 -40.60
C LEU A 110 56.23 20.66 -40.68
N TYR A 111 55.86 21.14 -41.86
CA TYR A 111 54.56 21.79 -42.06
C TYR A 111 53.42 20.82 -41.80
N GLU A 112 53.48 19.60 -42.34
CA GLU A 112 52.46 18.59 -42.07
C GLU A 112 52.38 18.20 -40.59
N LEU A 113 53.52 18.05 -39.91
CA LEU A 113 53.57 17.74 -38.48
C LEU A 113 52.88 18.84 -37.67
N ARG A 114 53.17 20.11 -37.97
CA ARG A 114 52.49 21.27 -37.34
C ARG A 114 50.99 21.28 -37.60
N GLN A 115 50.53 20.87 -38.79
CA GLN A 115 49.10 20.77 -39.08
C GLN A 115 48.45 19.66 -38.26
N ARG A 116 49.11 18.50 -38.13
CA ARG A 116 48.64 17.39 -37.29
C ARG A 116 48.59 17.79 -35.81
N ASP A 117 49.60 18.51 -35.31
CA ASP A 117 49.61 19.01 -33.94
C ASP A 117 48.43 19.96 -33.66
N ARG A 118 48.15 20.89 -34.57
CA ARG A 118 46.99 21.79 -34.44
C ARG A 118 45.66 21.01 -34.40
N ALA A 119 45.52 19.99 -35.27
CA ALA A 119 44.33 19.15 -35.29
C ALA A 119 44.16 18.34 -34.00
N LEU A 120 45.26 17.83 -33.42
CA LEU A 120 45.25 17.14 -32.14
C LEU A 120 44.87 18.07 -30.99
N ASP A 121 45.41 19.29 -30.96
CA ASP A 121 45.07 20.27 -29.94
C ASP A 121 43.60 20.69 -29.99
N GLU A 122 43.02 20.79 -31.19
CA GLU A 122 41.60 21.05 -31.38
C GLU A 122 40.75 19.88 -30.88
N LEU A 123 41.09 18.64 -31.25
CA LEU A 123 40.41 17.44 -30.74
C LEU A 123 40.51 17.31 -29.22
N ARG A 124 41.65 17.64 -28.63
CA ARG A 124 41.83 17.65 -27.16
C ARG A 124 40.93 18.69 -26.49
N ARG A 125 40.80 19.90 -27.06
CA ARG A 125 39.87 20.92 -26.56
C ARG A 125 38.42 20.45 -26.65
N GLN A 126 38.03 19.85 -27.76
CA GLN A 126 36.67 19.32 -27.93
C GLN A 126 36.36 18.20 -26.93
N LEU A 127 37.29 17.27 -26.72
CA LEU A 127 37.16 16.23 -25.71
C LEU A 127 37.00 16.84 -24.31
N GLN A 128 37.82 17.83 -23.96
CA GLN A 128 37.76 18.47 -22.66
C GLN A 128 36.43 19.21 -22.44
N HIS A 129 35.93 19.93 -23.46
CA HIS A 129 34.61 20.55 -23.41
C HIS A 129 33.51 19.51 -23.22
N LEU A 130 33.57 18.37 -23.92
CA LEU A 130 32.59 17.28 -23.75
C LEU A 130 32.61 16.71 -22.33
N MET A 131 33.79 16.46 -21.76
CA MET A 131 33.92 16.01 -20.36
C MET A 131 33.39 17.06 -19.37
N GLU A 132 33.62 18.35 -19.62
CA GLU A 132 33.09 19.45 -18.79
C GLU A 132 31.56 19.57 -18.89
N THR A 133 30.97 19.32 -20.06
CA THR A 133 29.51 19.24 -20.22
C THR A 133 28.91 17.99 -19.56
N GLU A 134 29.60 16.86 -19.62
CA GLU A 134 29.17 15.61 -18.97
C GLU A 134 29.26 15.72 -17.44
N THR A 135 30.26 16.43 -16.93
CA THR A 135 30.39 16.79 -15.50
C THR A 135 29.54 17.99 -15.07
N GLY A 136 28.70 18.53 -15.95
CA GLY A 136 27.62 19.49 -15.67
C GLY A 136 26.47 18.90 -14.82
N ASP A 137 26.80 18.02 -13.89
CA ASP A 137 25.94 17.25 -12.99
C ASP A 137 24.98 18.11 -12.17
N LYS A 138 25.23 19.42 -12.03
CA LYS A 138 24.35 20.31 -11.26
C LYS A 138 22.93 20.35 -11.81
N GLN A 139 22.79 20.30 -13.15
CA GLN A 139 21.47 20.34 -13.79
C GLN A 139 20.76 18.99 -13.66
N HIS A 140 21.47 17.88 -13.83
CA HIS A 140 20.95 16.53 -13.58
C HIS A 140 20.62 16.30 -12.10
N GLN A 141 21.42 16.82 -11.18
CA GLN A 141 21.20 16.75 -9.74
C GLN A 141 19.98 17.59 -9.34
N ALA A 142 19.80 18.79 -9.89
CA ALA A 142 18.60 19.59 -9.69
C ALA A 142 17.36 18.87 -10.22
N GLN A 143 17.42 18.27 -11.42
CA GLN A 143 16.34 17.45 -11.97
C GLN A 143 16.03 16.24 -11.07
N MET A 144 17.04 15.51 -10.58
CA MET A 144 16.84 14.39 -9.64
C MET A 144 16.19 14.84 -8.33
N GLN A 145 16.53 16.03 -7.81
CA GLN A 145 15.85 16.58 -6.62
C GLN A 145 14.38 16.88 -6.91
N VAL A 146 14.07 17.46 -8.08
CA VAL A 146 12.69 17.71 -8.50
C VAL A 146 11.92 16.40 -8.64
N ILE A 147 12.50 15.38 -9.28
CA ILE A 147 11.89 14.04 -9.43
C ILE A 147 11.57 13.46 -8.05
N ARG A 148 12.54 13.42 -7.13
CA ARG A 148 12.31 12.93 -5.76
C ARG A 148 11.22 13.70 -5.02
N GLN A 149 11.15 15.01 -5.22
CA GLN A 149 10.10 15.83 -4.60
C GLN A 149 8.72 15.51 -5.18
N LEU A 150 8.62 15.32 -6.49
CA LEU A 150 7.38 14.93 -7.18
C LEU A 150 6.94 13.53 -6.77
N GLU A 151 7.84 12.55 -6.72
CA GLU A 151 7.56 11.19 -6.23
C GLU A 151 6.99 11.22 -4.80
N ASN A 152 7.64 11.93 -3.88
CA ASN A 152 7.16 12.10 -2.52
C ASN A 152 5.78 12.78 -2.45
N ASN A 153 5.52 13.75 -3.33
CA ASN A 153 4.23 14.44 -3.38
C ASN A 153 3.12 13.53 -3.94
N ILE A 154 3.44 12.72 -4.95
CA ILE A 154 2.54 11.73 -5.54
C ILE A 154 2.19 10.68 -4.49
N GLU A 155 3.18 10.11 -3.80
CA GLU A 155 2.96 9.09 -2.79
C GLU A 155 2.10 9.63 -1.63
N LYS A 156 2.37 10.85 -1.14
CA LYS A 156 1.51 11.52 -0.15
C LYS A 156 0.09 11.71 -0.65
N THR A 157 -0.09 12.04 -1.92
CA THR A 157 -1.41 12.24 -2.52
C THR A 157 -2.15 10.91 -2.65
N LEU A 158 -1.49 9.85 -3.08
CA LEU A 158 -2.04 8.49 -3.14
C LEU A 158 -2.47 8.00 -1.74
N MET A 159 -1.65 8.22 -0.72
CA MET A 159 -2.00 7.88 0.66
C MET A 159 -3.24 8.65 1.13
N LYS A 160 -3.34 9.95 0.82
CA LYS A 160 -4.55 10.75 1.13
C LYS A 160 -5.79 10.25 0.41
N VAL A 161 -5.66 9.90 -0.87
CA VAL A 161 -6.77 9.34 -1.67
C VAL A 161 -7.25 8.03 -1.06
N HIS A 162 -6.32 7.13 -0.73
CA HIS A 162 -6.66 5.84 -0.12
C HIS A 162 -7.32 6.01 1.26
N THR A 163 -6.82 6.90 2.12
CA THR A 163 -7.48 7.23 3.38
C THR A 163 -8.87 7.84 3.15
N GLY A 164 -9.01 8.75 2.18
CA GLY A 164 -10.29 9.35 1.80
C GLY A 164 -11.29 8.32 1.28
N GLN A 165 -10.84 7.33 0.50
CA GLN A 165 -11.64 6.21 0.03
C GLN A 165 -12.14 5.37 1.20
N LYS A 166 -11.26 4.99 2.15
CA LYS A 166 -11.65 4.25 3.36
C LYS A 166 -12.72 4.99 4.16
N VAL A 167 -12.51 6.30 4.39
CA VAL A 167 -13.48 7.15 5.09
C VAL A 167 -14.81 7.19 4.34
N THR A 168 -14.78 7.34 3.02
CA THR A 168 -16.00 7.36 2.19
C THR A 168 -16.75 6.04 2.28
N THR A 169 -16.06 4.90 2.17
CA THR A 169 -16.67 3.58 2.32
C THR A 169 -17.34 3.40 3.68
N LEU A 170 -16.68 3.85 4.76
CA LEU A 170 -17.26 3.83 6.11
C LEU A 170 -18.52 4.71 6.20
N TYR A 171 -18.47 5.94 5.70
CA TYR A 171 -19.64 6.82 5.69
C TYR A 171 -20.82 6.23 4.92
N LEU A 172 -20.56 5.59 3.78
CA LEU A 172 -21.59 4.90 3.01
C LEU A 172 -22.20 3.73 3.80
N ALA A 173 -21.36 2.91 4.45
CA ALA A 173 -21.82 1.81 5.28
C ALA A 173 -22.70 2.29 6.46
N VAL A 174 -22.27 3.34 7.18
CA VAL A 174 -23.07 3.93 8.27
C VAL A 174 -24.39 4.48 7.75
N ARG A 175 -24.37 5.22 6.63
CA ARG A 175 -25.59 5.74 6.02
C ARG A 175 -26.56 4.61 5.67
N ASP A 176 -26.07 3.52 5.12
CA ASP A 176 -26.92 2.41 4.70
C ASP A 176 -27.47 1.63 5.92
N ALA A 177 -26.70 1.51 7.00
CA ALA A 177 -27.20 0.99 8.28
C ALA A 177 -28.31 1.88 8.85
N LEU A 178 -28.09 3.21 8.90
CA LEU A 178 -29.10 4.16 9.37
C LEU A 178 -30.38 4.15 8.52
N LYS A 179 -30.24 3.98 7.19
CA LYS A 179 -31.41 3.82 6.30
C LYS A 179 -32.20 2.55 6.63
N LYS A 180 -31.52 1.44 6.96
CA LYS A 180 -32.19 0.22 7.39
C LYS A 180 -32.93 0.44 8.71
N GLU A 181 -32.30 1.05 9.70
CA GLU A 181 -32.96 1.37 10.98
C GLU A 181 -34.19 2.26 10.78
N LEU A 182 -34.05 3.32 9.98
CA LEU A 182 -35.15 4.23 9.65
C LEU A 182 -36.32 3.51 8.96
N ALA A 183 -36.04 2.48 8.15
CA ALA A 183 -37.09 1.69 7.50
C ALA A 183 -37.89 0.79 8.48
N HIS A 184 -37.30 0.37 9.61
CA HIS A 184 -37.97 -0.48 10.60
C HIS A 184 -38.79 0.31 11.62
N LEU A 185 -38.41 1.57 11.88
CA LEU A 185 -39.06 2.41 12.88
C LEU A 185 -40.58 2.59 12.66
N PRO A 186 -41.08 2.85 11.43
CA PRO A 186 -42.52 2.98 11.18
C PRO A 186 -43.29 1.70 11.51
N LEU A 187 -42.72 0.53 11.20
CA LEU A 187 -43.37 -0.75 11.51
C LEU A 187 -43.50 -0.97 13.03
N GLN A 188 -42.45 -0.65 13.79
CA GLN A 188 -42.51 -0.71 15.25
C GLN A 188 -43.55 0.27 15.81
N LEU A 189 -43.61 1.47 15.21
CA LEU A 189 -44.58 2.49 15.58
C LEU A 189 -46.01 2.04 15.30
N ASP A 190 -46.28 1.39 14.15
CA ASP A 190 -47.59 0.85 13.79
C ASP A 190 -48.04 -0.24 14.78
N VAL A 191 -47.13 -1.13 15.17
CA VAL A 191 -47.41 -2.16 16.19
C VAL A 191 -47.78 -1.51 17.53
N LEU A 192 -47.04 -0.47 17.94
CA LEU A 192 -47.31 0.26 19.17
C LEU A 192 -48.67 0.97 19.11
N HIS A 193 -48.99 1.63 17.99
CA HIS A 193 -50.29 2.28 17.79
C HIS A 193 -51.43 1.29 17.88
N ARG A 194 -51.33 0.13 17.21
CA ARG A 194 -52.35 -0.92 17.28
C ARG A 194 -52.57 -1.44 18.70
N MET A 195 -51.50 -1.61 19.49
CA MET A 195 -51.65 -2.02 20.89
C MET A 195 -52.39 -0.98 21.71
N VAL A 196 -52.09 0.31 21.50
CA VAL A 196 -52.79 1.41 22.17
C VAL A 196 -54.28 1.42 21.80
N GLU A 197 -54.61 1.24 20.53
CA GLU A 197 -56.00 1.15 20.06
C GLU A 197 -56.75 -0.03 20.72
N MET A 198 -56.10 -1.20 20.84
CA MET A 198 -56.71 -2.34 21.53
C MET A 198 -56.98 -2.03 23.01
N TYR A 199 -55.99 -1.47 23.73
CA TYR A 199 -56.17 -1.13 25.15
C TYR A 199 -57.23 -0.04 25.36
N GLN A 200 -57.33 0.93 24.46
CA GLN A 200 -58.42 1.92 24.50
C GLN A 200 -59.79 1.25 24.29
N GLY A 201 -59.89 0.28 23.38
CA GLY A 201 -61.09 -0.51 23.16
C GLY A 201 -61.49 -1.32 24.40
N GLU A 202 -60.54 -2.02 25.02
CA GLU A 202 -60.75 -2.79 26.26
C GLU A 202 -61.20 -1.90 27.41
N LEU A 203 -60.55 -0.74 27.59
CA LEU A 203 -60.90 0.24 28.61
C LEU A 203 -62.34 0.72 28.43
N LYS A 204 -62.72 1.12 27.21
CA LYS A 204 -64.08 1.55 26.90
C LYS A 204 -65.11 0.44 27.12
N GLY A 205 -64.76 -0.81 26.81
CA GLY A 205 -65.60 -1.97 27.11
C GLY A 205 -65.83 -2.17 28.61
N MET A 206 -64.78 -2.00 29.42
CA MET A 206 -64.87 -2.09 30.88
C MET A 206 -65.70 -0.95 31.49
N GLU A 207 -65.57 0.27 30.98
CA GLU A 207 -66.40 1.43 31.38
C GLU A 207 -67.89 1.19 31.12
N LEU A 208 -68.24 0.64 29.96
CA LEU A 208 -69.62 0.28 29.63
C LEU A 208 -70.16 -0.82 30.57
N MET A 209 -69.35 -1.86 30.83
CA MET A 209 -69.72 -2.91 31.76
C MET A 209 -69.94 -2.38 33.18
N ALA A 210 -69.09 -1.45 33.64
CA ALA A 210 -69.24 -0.80 34.94
C ALA A 210 -70.54 0.03 34.99
N LEU A 211 -70.85 0.79 33.93
CA LEU A 211 -72.09 1.56 33.82
C LEU A 211 -73.34 0.67 33.88
N ASP A 212 -73.33 -0.45 33.17
CA ASP A 212 -74.44 -1.41 33.17
C ASP A 212 -74.59 -2.10 34.53
N ALA A 213 -73.47 -2.43 35.19
CA ALA A 213 -73.48 -2.93 36.56
C ALA A 213 -74.10 -1.89 37.52
N PHE A 214 -73.75 -0.61 37.41
CA PHE A 214 -74.37 0.46 38.21
C PHE A 214 -75.88 0.54 37.98
N LYS A 215 -76.33 0.59 36.72
CA LYS A 215 -77.76 0.60 36.39
C LYS A 215 -78.49 -0.62 36.95
N ALA A 216 -77.90 -1.81 36.83
CA ALA A 216 -78.48 -3.03 37.37
C ALA A 216 -78.61 -2.96 38.91
N THR A 217 -77.60 -2.44 39.60
CA THR A 217 -77.67 -2.25 41.06
C THR A 217 -78.71 -1.22 41.48
N ASP A 218 -78.87 -0.13 40.74
CA ASP A 218 -79.88 0.89 41.04
C ASP A 218 -81.30 0.39 40.79
N THR A 219 -81.52 -0.37 39.70
CA THR A 219 -82.79 -1.08 39.48
C THR A 219 -83.08 -2.06 40.62
N ALA A 220 -82.10 -2.88 41.02
CA ALA A 220 -82.28 -3.82 42.12
C ALA A 220 -82.59 -3.13 43.46
N LYS A 221 -81.97 -1.98 43.75
CA LYS A 221 -82.32 -1.15 44.91
C LYS A 221 -83.74 -0.61 44.84
N GLY A 222 -84.17 -0.15 43.66
CA GLY A 222 -85.53 0.32 43.43
C GLY A 222 -86.56 -0.79 43.65
N ASP A 223 -86.31 -1.98 43.10
CA ASP A 223 -87.16 -3.15 43.28
C ASP A 223 -87.23 -3.59 44.76
N LEU A 224 -86.09 -3.57 45.46
CA LEU A 224 -86.04 -3.86 46.89
C LEU A 224 -86.90 -2.88 47.71
N ALA A 225 -86.77 -1.58 47.45
CA ALA A 225 -87.56 -0.56 48.14
C ALA A 225 -89.07 -0.70 47.85
N ASN A 226 -89.43 -1.01 46.60
CA ASN A 226 -90.82 -1.30 46.22
C ASN A 226 -91.36 -2.54 46.96
N LEU A 227 -90.57 -3.60 47.04
CA LEU A 227 -90.95 -4.82 47.76
C LEU A 227 -91.08 -4.57 49.26
N GLU A 228 -90.17 -3.81 49.88
CA GLU A 228 -90.24 -3.41 51.28
C GLU A 228 -91.53 -2.62 51.58
N THR A 229 -91.88 -1.65 50.73
CA THR A 229 -93.12 -0.87 50.91
C THR A 229 -94.36 -1.74 50.78
N GLN A 230 -94.40 -2.67 49.81
CA GLN A 230 -95.49 -3.64 49.67
C GLN A 230 -95.61 -4.54 50.91
N PHE A 231 -94.50 -5.09 51.40
CA PHE A 231 -94.50 -5.91 52.63
C PHE A 231 -94.98 -5.14 53.85
N LEU A 232 -94.58 -3.87 54.01
CA LEU A 232 -95.07 -3.02 55.08
C LEU A 232 -96.59 -2.76 54.98
N MET A 233 -97.10 -2.49 53.77
CA MET A 233 -98.54 -2.31 53.55
C MET A 233 -99.32 -3.59 53.87
N GLU A 234 -98.84 -4.74 53.40
CA GLU A 234 -99.45 -6.04 53.67
C GLU A 234 -99.43 -6.36 55.17
N ARG A 235 -98.30 -6.15 55.84
CA ARG A 235 -98.17 -6.31 57.29
C ARG A 235 -99.16 -5.42 58.04
N ASN A 236 -99.24 -4.13 57.68
CA ASN A 236 -100.17 -3.19 58.29
C ASN A 236 -101.64 -3.63 58.08
N LEU A 237 -101.99 -4.16 56.91
CA LEU A 237 -103.33 -4.69 56.63
C LEU A 237 -103.63 -5.92 57.50
N ARG A 238 -102.68 -6.85 57.60
CA ARG A 238 -102.78 -8.04 58.46
C ARG A 238 -102.93 -7.63 59.93
N ASP A 239 -102.12 -6.69 60.41
CA ASP A 239 -102.18 -6.19 61.79
C ASP A 239 -103.53 -5.51 62.09
N ARG A 240 -104.06 -4.69 61.17
CA ARG A 240 -105.40 -4.10 61.30
C ARG A 240 -106.49 -5.17 61.35
N SER A 241 -106.38 -6.20 60.51
CA SER A 241 -107.35 -7.30 60.45
C SER A 241 -107.31 -8.13 61.74
N LEU A 242 -106.12 -8.44 62.24
CA LEU A 242 -105.91 -9.11 63.52
C LEU A 242 -106.41 -8.27 64.70
N ALA A 243 -106.19 -6.96 64.70
CA ALA A 243 -106.71 -6.04 65.71
C ALA A 243 -108.25 -6.04 65.72
N ALA A 244 -108.89 -5.96 64.55
CA ALA A 244 -110.35 -6.03 64.43
C ALA A 244 -110.92 -7.38 64.91
N GLN A 245 -110.23 -8.49 64.62
CA GLN A 245 -110.59 -9.82 65.13
C GLN A 245 -110.42 -9.92 66.65
N LYS A 246 -109.31 -9.39 67.19
CA LYS A 246 -109.07 -9.31 68.64
C LYS A 246 -110.16 -8.52 69.34
N GLU A 247 -110.53 -7.34 68.84
CA GLU A 247 -111.65 -6.59 69.40
C GLU A 247 -112.97 -7.38 69.39
N ARG A 248 -113.24 -8.14 68.33
CA ARG A 248 -114.42 -9.00 68.27
C ARG A 248 -114.36 -10.08 69.35
N ILE A 249 -113.20 -10.71 69.54
CA ILE A 249 -112.98 -11.70 70.60
C ILE A 249 -113.12 -11.04 71.96
N ASP A 250 -112.56 -9.86 72.19
CA ASP A 250 -112.63 -9.16 73.46
C ASP A 250 -114.06 -8.70 73.77
N ARG A 251 -114.84 -8.28 72.77
CA ARG A 251 -116.29 -8.05 72.92
C ARG A 251 -117.02 -9.33 73.33
N ILE A 252 -116.67 -10.48 72.75
CA ILE A 252 -117.24 -11.79 73.14
C ILE A 252 -116.81 -12.15 74.57
N ARG A 253 -115.53 -11.96 74.91
CA ARG A 253 -115.00 -12.23 76.26
C ARG A 253 -115.63 -11.32 77.30
N LEU A 254 -115.87 -10.05 77.00
CA LEU A 254 -116.56 -9.12 77.89
C LEU A 254 -118.01 -9.55 78.11
N LYS A 255 -118.73 -9.94 77.04
CA LYS A 255 -120.07 -10.54 77.15
C LYS A 255 -120.05 -11.85 77.95
N TYR A 256 -119.07 -12.72 77.70
CA TYR A 256 -118.90 -13.96 78.45
C TYR A 256 -118.51 -13.69 79.90
N ALA A 257 -117.72 -12.66 80.20
CA ALA A 257 -117.33 -12.27 81.55
C ALA A 257 -118.51 -11.63 82.29
N SER A 258 -119.36 -10.83 81.63
CA SER A 258 -120.62 -10.35 82.22
C SER A 258 -121.61 -11.50 82.45
N GLU A 259 -121.70 -12.45 81.51
CA GLU A 259 -122.50 -13.67 81.63
C GLU A 259 -121.94 -14.64 82.69
N ARG A 260 -120.61 -14.69 82.83
CA ARG A 260 -119.90 -15.45 83.86
C ARG A 260 -119.99 -14.76 85.21
N HIS A 261 -120.04 -13.43 85.31
CA HIS A 261 -120.38 -12.74 86.54
C HIS A 261 -121.83 -13.06 86.94
N ARG A 262 -122.75 -13.09 85.96
CA ARG A 262 -124.13 -13.56 86.14
C ARG A 262 -124.20 -15.03 86.60
N ARG A 263 -123.30 -15.91 86.12
CA ARG A 263 -123.22 -17.33 86.53
C ARG A 263 -122.36 -17.58 87.78
N ALA A 264 -121.36 -16.77 88.07
CA ALA A 264 -120.49 -16.87 89.26
C ALA A 264 -121.19 -16.35 90.51
N GLN A 265 -122.15 -15.41 90.36
CA GLN A 265 -123.15 -15.14 91.40
C GLN A 265 -124.04 -16.35 91.72
N ALA A 266 -124.05 -17.40 90.88
CA ALA A 266 -124.81 -18.63 91.10
C ALA A 266 -124.00 -19.79 91.72
N LYS A 267 -122.72 -19.59 92.13
CA LYS A 267 -121.82 -20.59 92.80
C LYS A 267 -121.41 -21.80 91.90
N GLY A 268 -120.23 -22.43 91.99
CA GLY A 268 -118.99 -22.23 92.75
C GLY A 268 -118.14 -23.54 92.73
N GLU A 269 -116.81 -23.43 92.48
CA GLU A 269 -115.70 -24.38 92.83
C GLU A 269 -115.60 -25.73 92.06
N LEU A 270 -114.47 -26.33 91.66
CA LEU A 270 -113.07 -26.41 92.11
C LEU A 270 -112.10 -26.62 90.92
N ALA A 271 -110.82 -26.25 91.09
CA ALA A 271 -109.70 -26.53 90.18
C ALA A 271 -108.66 -27.43 90.88
N VAL A 272 -108.04 -28.36 90.15
CA VAL A 272 -106.92 -29.19 90.63
C VAL A 272 -105.91 -29.39 89.48
N ASP A 273 -104.63 -29.10 89.76
CA ASP A 273 -103.47 -29.35 88.89
C ASP A 273 -102.65 -30.54 89.44
N PHE A 274 -101.96 -31.29 88.55
CA PHE A 274 -100.76 -32.10 88.89
C PHE A 274 -99.79 -32.28 87.68
N PRO A 275 -98.44 -32.28 87.86
CA PRO A 275 -97.46 -32.38 86.76
C PRO A 275 -96.40 -33.54 86.84
N SER A 276 -95.68 -33.70 85.71
CA SER A 276 -94.29 -34.21 85.50
C SER A 276 -94.02 -35.71 85.27
N LEU A 277 -93.12 -36.03 84.30
CA LEU A 277 -92.09 -37.08 84.45
C LEU A 277 -91.01 -37.10 83.34
N ILE A 278 -89.81 -37.45 83.78
CA ILE A 278 -88.47 -37.47 83.16
C ILE A 278 -88.17 -38.85 82.53
N SER A 279 -87.17 -38.92 81.64
CA SER A 279 -86.08 -39.94 81.63
C SER A 279 -85.88 -40.69 80.30
N GLN A 280 -84.66 -40.66 79.74
CA GLN A 280 -83.68 -41.76 79.86
C GLN A 280 -82.64 -41.74 78.71
N GLU A 281 -81.37 -41.80 79.08
CA GLU A 281 -80.18 -41.77 78.22
C GLU A 281 -79.33 -43.02 78.51
N SER A 282 -78.98 -43.82 77.49
CA SER A 282 -77.83 -44.75 77.46
C SER A 282 -77.74 -45.49 76.11
N LEU A 283 -76.61 -45.34 75.41
CA LEU A 283 -75.95 -46.33 74.52
C LEU A 283 -74.79 -45.67 73.73
N LEU A 284 -73.61 -45.61 74.33
CA LEU A 284 -72.38 -45.07 73.71
C LEU A 284 -71.20 -45.99 74.09
N GLY A 285 -70.96 -47.03 73.29
CA GLY A 285 -69.86 -47.98 73.55
C GLY A 285 -69.24 -48.58 72.30
N THR A 286 -70.04 -48.90 71.27
CA THR A 286 -69.56 -49.55 70.04
C THR A 286 -69.31 -48.60 68.87
N LYS A 287 -69.57 -47.30 69.02
CA LYS A 287 -69.38 -46.29 67.97
C LYS A 287 -67.99 -45.61 68.00
N LEU A 288 -67.18 -45.86 69.04
CA LEU A 288 -65.94 -45.14 69.34
C LEU A 288 -64.69 -45.70 68.62
N GLU A 289 -64.60 -47.02 68.40
CA GLU A 289 -63.44 -47.62 67.73
C GLU A 289 -63.44 -47.41 66.21
N ALA A 290 -64.62 -47.55 65.57
CA ALA A 290 -64.77 -47.24 64.15
C ALA A 290 -64.50 -45.76 63.83
N THR A 291 -64.80 -44.86 64.77
CA THR A 291 -64.45 -43.43 64.65
C THR A 291 -62.98 -43.17 64.94
N LYS A 292 -62.32 -43.90 65.84
CA LYS A 292 -60.89 -43.73 66.11
C LYS A 292 -60.02 -44.09 64.91
N SER A 293 -60.24 -45.25 64.29
CA SER A 293 -59.50 -45.66 63.07
C SER A 293 -59.79 -44.74 61.88
N GLN A 294 -61.01 -44.20 61.79
CA GLN A 294 -61.38 -43.20 60.78
C GLN A 294 -60.68 -41.86 61.00
N ILE A 295 -60.54 -41.42 62.24
CA ILE A 295 -59.81 -40.19 62.60
C ILE A 295 -58.31 -40.34 62.33
N GLU A 296 -57.72 -41.50 62.65
CA GLU A 296 -56.30 -41.78 62.36
C GLU A 296 -56.01 -41.78 60.86
N HIS A 297 -56.86 -42.42 60.06
CA HIS A 297 -56.75 -42.39 58.59
C HIS A 297 -56.92 -40.96 58.02
N GLN A 298 -57.89 -40.19 58.53
CA GLN A 298 -58.11 -38.80 58.11
C GLN A 298 -56.90 -37.91 58.45
N ALA A 299 -56.27 -38.11 59.61
CA ALA A 299 -55.07 -37.40 60.00
C ALA A 299 -53.87 -37.75 59.10
N GLN A 300 -53.70 -39.02 58.74
CA GLN A 300 -52.65 -39.47 57.82
C GLN A 300 -52.82 -38.87 56.41
N VAL A 301 -54.03 -38.91 55.86
CA VAL A 301 -54.32 -38.30 54.54
C VAL A 301 -54.04 -36.79 54.55
N THR A 302 -54.44 -36.09 55.60
CA THR A 302 -54.18 -34.64 55.73
C THR A 302 -52.68 -34.33 55.81
N SER A 303 -51.92 -35.16 56.54
CA SER A 303 -50.46 -35.05 56.62
C SER A 303 -49.78 -35.27 55.25
N GLU A 304 -50.18 -36.30 54.50
CA GLU A 304 -49.62 -36.55 53.16
C GLU A 304 -49.97 -35.43 52.17
N VAL A 305 -51.18 -34.88 52.25
CA VAL A 305 -51.59 -33.73 51.44
C VAL A 305 -50.75 -32.48 51.74
N GLU A 306 -50.45 -32.20 53.02
CA GLU A 306 -49.59 -31.07 53.39
C GLU A 306 -48.12 -31.28 52.96
N LYS A 307 -47.61 -32.52 52.95
CA LYS A 307 -46.29 -32.84 52.36
C LYS A 307 -46.26 -32.55 50.86
N VAL A 308 -47.28 -32.98 50.11
CA VAL A 308 -47.39 -32.72 48.67
C VAL A 308 -47.54 -31.22 48.39
N LYS A 309 -48.36 -30.52 49.18
CA LYS A 309 -48.53 -29.08 49.11
C LYS A 309 -47.20 -28.33 49.32
N SER A 310 -46.42 -28.76 50.29
CA SER A 310 -45.08 -28.22 50.58
C SER A 310 -44.09 -28.51 49.44
N ALA A 311 -44.09 -29.72 48.88
CA ALA A 311 -43.22 -30.10 47.77
C ALA A 311 -43.52 -29.33 46.47
N VAL A 312 -44.79 -29.06 46.19
CA VAL A 312 -45.26 -28.32 45.00
C VAL A 312 -45.36 -26.80 45.27
N GLN A 313 -45.02 -26.37 46.49
CA GLN A 313 -45.00 -24.98 46.97
C GLN A 313 -46.32 -24.22 46.77
N CYS A 314 -47.47 -24.88 46.94
CA CYS A 314 -48.78 -24.26 46.79
C CYS A 314 -49.43 -23.91 48.14
N SER A 315 -50.36 -22.95 48.15
CA SER A 315 -51.01 -22.50 49.38
C SER A 315 -52.34 -23.24 49.65
N ARG A 316 -53.05 -23.67 48.60
CA ARG A 316 -54.33 -24.37 48.70
C ARG A 316 -54.26 -25.74 48.06
N PHE A 317 -55.01 -26.71 48.60
CA PHE A 317 -55.09 -28.08 48.09
C PHE A 317 -55.50 -28.15 46.60
N TRP A 318 -56.48 -27.34 46.21
CA TRP A 318 -57.02 -27.32 44.85
C TRP A 318 -56.00 -26.85 43.80
N ASP A 319 -54.92 -26.19 44.22
CA ASP A 319 -53.88 -25.67 43.33
C ASP A 319 -52.82 -26.73 42.95
N ILE A 320 -52.78 -27.87 43.66
CA ILE A 320 -51.79 -28.94 43.45
C ILE A 320 -51.86 -29.46 42.00
N ALA A 321 -53.07 -29.76 41.51
CA ALA A 321 -53.28 -30.29 40.17
C ALA A 321 -52.83 -29.29 39.08
N GLY A 322 -53.15 -28.01 39.25
CA GLY A 322 -52.75 -26.96 38.31
C GLY A 322 -51.24 -26.75 38.27
N ARG A 323 -50.55 -26.78 39.43
CA ARG A 323 -49.09 -26.65 39.49
C ARG A 323 -48.36 -27.85 38.92
N LEU A 324 -48.84 -29.08 39.18
CA LEU A 324 -48.26 -30.29 38.59
C LEU A 324 -48.39 -30.26 37.06
N LEU A 325 -49.54 -29.81 36.53
CA LEU A 325 -49.73 -29.65 35.09
C LEU A 325 -48.81 -28.57 34.51
N ALA A 326 -48.64 -27.44 35.20
CA ALA A 326 -47.72 -26.38 34.78
C ALA A 326 -46.25 -26.85 34.81
N GLN A 327 -45.84 -27.60 35.84
CA GLN A 327 -44.53 -28.21 35.94
C GLN A 327 -44.30 -29.25 34.85
N GLN A 328 -45.31 -30.06 34.53
CA GLN A 328 -45.25 -31.02 33.42
C GLN A 328 -45.04 -30.29 32.09
N LYS A 329 -45.82 -29.25 31.82
CA LYS A 329 -45.68 -28.43 30.60
C LYS A 329 -44.28 -27.79 30.51
N SER A 330 -43.82 -27.17 31.59
CA SER A 330 -42.47 -26.60 31.66
C SER A 330 -41.38 -27.65 31.46
N THR A 331 -41.56 -28.87 31.98
CA THR A 331 -40.60 -29.97 31.78
C THR A 331 -40.55 -30.39 30.31
N VAL A 332 -41.70 -30.46 29.64
CA VAL A 332 -41.77 -30.76 28.19
C VAL A 332 -41.10 -29.66 27.38
N ASP A 333 -41.35 -28.39 27.70
CA ASP A 333 -40.74 -27.24 27.01
C ASP A 333 -39.21 -27.24 27.21
N LEU A 334 -38.71 -27.52 28.43
CA LEU A 334 -37.27 -27.68 28.69
C LEU A 334 -36.65 -28.84 27.91
N GLN A 335 -37.34 -29.99 27.83
CA GLN A 335 -36.88 -31.13 27.05
C GLN A 335 -36.79 -30.79 25.56
N GLN A 336 -37.75 -30.03 25.04
CA GLN A 336 -37.75 -29.55 23.66
C GLN A 336 -36.57 -28.60 23.40
N HIS A 337 -36.34 -27.61 24.27
CA HIS A 337 -35.17 -26.73 24.16
C HIS A 337 -33.84 -27.48 24.27
N THR A 338 -33.77 -28.51 25.12
CA THR A 338 -32.58 -29.35 25.24
C THR A 338 -32.29 -30.07 23.91
N LYS A 339 -33.31 -30.63 23.25
CA LYS A 339 -33.17 -31.25 21.93
C LYS A 339 -32.72 -30.25 20.86
N GLU A 340 -33.32 -29.07 20.80
CA GLU A 340 -32.94 -28.01 19.87
C GLU A 340 -31.48 -27.54 20.07
N CYS A 341 -31.04 -27.43 21.33
CA CYS A 341 -29.66 -27.13 21.67
C CYS A 341 -28.71 -28.25 21.23
N GLU A 342 -29.09 -29.52 21.41
CA GLU A 342 -28.30 -30.67 20.95
C GLU A 342 -28.19 -30.72 19.42
N GLU A 343 -29.27 -30.43 18.70
CA GLU A 343 -29.28 -30.36 17.23
C GLU A 343 -28.39 -29.22 16.73
N LYS A 344 -28.53 -28.01 17.28
CA LYS A 344 -27.64 -26.88 16.97
C LYS A 344 -26.18 -27.22 17.24
N LYS A 345 -25.90 -27.92 18.35
CA LYS A 345 -24.56 -28.38 18.68
C LYS A 345 -24.02 -29.38 17.64
N LYS A 346 -24.84 -30.31 17.15
CA LYS A 346 -24.45 -31.24 16.06
C LYS A 346 -24.14 -30.48 14.78
N VAL A 347 -25.03 -29.58 14.35
CA VAL A 347 -24.84 -28.76 13.14
C VAL A 347 -23.55 -27.92 13.22
N LEU A 348 -23.31 -27.26 14.35
CA LEU A 348 -22.08 -26.48 14.56
C LEU A 348 -20.83 -27.36 14.56
N LYS A 349 -20.89 -28.57 15.13
CA LYS A 349 -19.79 -29.53 15.11
C LYS A 349 -19.46 -30.00 13.70
N ASP A 350 -20.47 -30.24 12.87
CA ASP A 350 -20.27 -30.62 11.47
C ASP A 350 -19.73 -29.44 10.65
N LYS A 351 -20.23 -28.22 10.89
CA LYS A 351 -19.70 -27.01 10.26
C LYS A 351 -18.25 -26.74 10.64
N LEU A 352 -17.88 -26.98 11.89
CA LEU A 352 -16.49 -26.88 12.35
C LEU A 352 -15.58 -27.83 11.57
N LYS A 353 -15.97 -29.10 11.42
CA LYS A 353 -15.21 -30.08 10.62
C LYS A 353 -15.10 -29.67 9.15
N GLU A 354 -16.16 -29.13 8.56
CA GLU A 354 -16.14 -28.61 7.18
C GLU A 354 -15.12 -27.46 7.04
N LEU A 355 -15.10 -26.53 7.99
CA LEU A 355 -14.15 -25.41 7.99
C LEU A 355 -12.71 -25.86 8.25
N GLU A 356 -12.50 -26.85 9.13
CA GLU A 356 -11.18 -27.46 9.36
C GLU A 356 -10.66 -28.15 8.08
N LEU A 357 -11.53 -28.84 7.34
CA LEU A 357 -11.17 -29.44 6.06
C LEU A 357 -10.80 -28.38 5.02
N LYS A 358 -11.62 -27.32 4.88
CA LYS A 358 -11.33 -26.18 3.99
C LYS A 358 -10.03 -25.47 4.36
N GLN A 359 -9.76 -25.31 5.66
CA GLN A 359 -8.51 -24.73 6.13
C GLN A 359 -7.31 -25.62 5.77
N ALA A 360 -7.44 -26.93 5.91
CA ALA A 360 -6.40 -27.87 5.49
C ALA A 360 -6.18 -27.81 3.98
N GLU A 361 -7.24 -27.82 3.17
CA GLU A 361 -7.16 -27.66 1.71
C GLU A 361 -6.42 -26.37 1.32
N LEU A 362 -6.78 -25.23 1.92
CA LEU A 362 -6.09 -23.95 1.66
C LEU A 362 -4.62 -23.94 2.11
N LYS A 363 -4.30 -24.66 3.18
CA LYS A 363 -2.93 -24.77 3.70
C LYS A 363 -2.04 -25.66 2.84
N PHE A 364 -2.61 -26.67 2.18
CA PHE A 364 -1.86 -27.64 1.37
C PHE A 364 -1.98 -27.43 -0.15
N HIS A 365 -2.92 -26.59 -0.62
CA HIS A 365 -3.07 -26.19 -2.02
C HIS A 365 -2.78 -24.70 -2.24
N GLN A 366 -1.63 -24.22 -1.75
CA GLN A 366 -1.07 -22.96 -2.23
C GLN A 366 -0.22 -23.26 -3.49
N PRO A 367 -0.62 -22.84 -4.70
CA PRO A 367 0.24 -22.98 -5.87
C PRO A 367 1.44 -22.03 -5.74
N PRO A 368 2.60 -22.34 -6.35
CA PRO A 368 3.65 -21.36 -6.53
C PRO A 368 3.07 -20.22 -7.36
N ILE A 369 3.17 -18.99 -6.84
CA ILE A 369 2.71 -17.78 -7.52
C ILE A 369 3.57 -17.61 -8.79
N SER A 370 3.02 -17.98 -9.94
CA SER A 370 3.52 -17.55 -11.25
C SER A 370 2.78 -16.28 -11.66
N LEU A 371 3.59 -15.25 -11.92
CA LEU A 371 3.22 -14.01 -12.56
C LEU A 371 2.64 -14.31 -13.95
N GLU A 372 1.41 -13.88 -14.21
CA GLU A 372 0.95 -13.10 -15.38
C GLU A 372 -0.57 -13.23 -15.61
N ASP A 373 -1.18 -12.05 -15.72
CA ASP A 373 -2.30 -11.67 -16.60
C ASP A 373 -3.79 -11.98 -16.31
N GLU A 374 -4.58 -10.95 -16.66
CA GLU A 374 -6.03 -10.82 -16.89
C GLU A 374 -7.06 -10.96 -15.75
N GLY A 375 -7.57 -9.80 -15.33
CA GLY A 375 -8.92 -9.38 -15.72
C GLY A 375 -10.13 -10.20 -15.27
N ARG A 376 -10.86 -9.62 -14.29
CA ARG A 376 -12.31 -9.77 -14.02
C ARG A 376 -12.74 -10.98 -13.18
N GLY A 377 -13.13 -10.70 -11.94
CA GLY A 377 -13.86 -11.62 -11.08
C GLY A 377 -14.49 -10.88 -9.90
N VAL A 378 -15.81 -10.92 -9.82
CA VAL A 378 -16.70 -10.23 -8.89
C VAL A 378 -16.70 -10.94 -7.52
N GLN A 379 -16.71 -10.13 -6.45
CA GLN A 379 -17.15 -10.40 -5.07
C GLN A 379 -16.49 -11.54 -4.28
N ASP A 380 -15.86 -11.18 -3.14
CA ASP A 380 -16.43 -11.61 -1.86
C ASP A 380 -15.99 -10.74 -0.69
N ALA A 381 -16.94 -10.52 0.20
CA ALA A 381 -16.82 -9.69 1.39
C ALA A 381 -15.86 -10.32 2.40
N PHE A 382 -14.69 -9.70 2.57
CA PHE A 382 -13.79 -10.00 3.67
C PHE A 382 -14.19 -9.18 4.91
N ASP A 383 -14.98 -9.80 5.78
CA ASP A 383 -15.12 -9.42 7.17
C ASP A 383 -13.77 -9.70 7.88
N PHE A 384 -12.91 -8.69 7.95
CA PHE A 384 -11.83 -8.71 8.93
C PHE A 384 -12.38 -8.21 10.25
N ALA A 385 -12.67 -9.16 11.15
CA ALA A 385 -12.69 -8.89 12.57
C ALA A 385 -11.36 -8.21 12.93
N GLU A 386 -11.48 -6.94 13.31
CA GLU A 386 -10.42 -6.03 13.72
C GLU A 386 -9.75 -6.60 14.98
N LYS A 387 -8.73 -7.43 14.76
CA LYS A 387 -7.90 -8.01 15.79
C LYS A 387 -6.69 -7.11 15.96
N ASP A 388 -6.74 -6.27 16.99
CA ASP A 388 -5.65 -5.50 17.60
C ASP A 388 -4.58 -5.01 16.63
N HIS A 389 -4.87 -3.91 15.94
CA HIS A 389 -3.81 -3.06 15.42
C HIS A 389 -3.05 -2.47 16.61
N GLY A 390 -1.91 -3.09 16.92
CA GLY A 390 -0.95 -2.58 17.87
C GLY A 390 -0.76 -1.09 17.66
N HIS A 391 -0.95 -0.33 18.74
CA HIS A 391 -0.84 1.11 18.79
C HIS A 391 0.45 1.57 18.08
N VAL A 392 0.31 2.03 16.84
CA VAL A 392 1.43 2.57 16.06
C VAL A 392 1.74 3.92 16.67
N LEU A 393 2.78 3.95 17.50
CA LEU A 393 3.23 5.16 18.16
C LEU A 393 3.49 6.24 17.10
N THR A 394 2.80 7.36 17.22
CA THR A 394 3.05 8.52 16.38
C THR A 394 4.49 8.98 16.56
N ARG A 395 5.04 9.64 15.53
CA ARG A 395 6.41 10.17 15.52
C ARG A 395 6.75 10.97 16.79
N ASP A 396 5.77 11.67 17.37
CA ASP A 396 5.96 12.45 18.59
C ASP A 396 5.96 11.59 19.87
N GLU A 397 5.25 10.47 19.89
CA GLU A 397 5.30 9.50 20.99
C GLU A 397 6.62 8.74 21.01
N ILE A 398 7.14 8.37 19.84
CA ILE A 398 8.49 7.77 19.69
C ILE A 398 9.56 8.75 20.17
N LYS A 399 9.47 10.04 19.81
CA LYS A 399 10.39 11.08 20.29
C LYS A 399 10.30 11.26 21.82
N LYS A 400 9.09 11.28 22.37
CA LYS A 400 8.87 11.39 23.83
C LYS A 400 9.43 10.18 24.58
N GLN A 401 9.24 8.97 24.07
CA GLN A 401 9.83 7.77 24.66
C GLN A 401 11.36 7.78 24.56
N GLY A 402 11.93 8.19 23.42
CA GLY A 402 13.37 8.35 23.25
C GLY A 402 13.99 9.34 24.25
N LEU A 403 13.34 10.49 24.46
CA LEU A 403 13.77 11.48 25.46
C LEU A 403 13.72 10.92 26.89
N ARG A 404 12.63 10.23 27.27
CA ARG A 404 12.55 9.58 28.60
C ARG A 404 13.63 8.51 28.78
N PHE A 405 13.93 7.74 27.74
CA PHE A 405 14.98 6.73 27.79
C PHE A 405 16.35 7.36 28.02
N ILE A 406 16.69 8.41 27.28
CA ILE A 406 17.95 9.16 27.45
C ILE A 406 18.05 9.76 28.87
N GLU A 407 16.99 10.39 29.37
CA GLU A 407 16.97 10.96 30.72
C GLU A 407 17.14 9.88 31.82
N SER A 408 16.52 8.72 31.65
CA SER A 408 16.65 7.60 32.59
C SER A 408 18.07 7.04 32.62
N LYS A 409 18.74 6.95 31.47
CA LYS A 409 20.13 6.51 31.37
C LYS A 409 21.10 7.52 31.98
N MET A 410 20.89 8.81 31.72
CA MET A 410 21.66 9.90 32.33
C MET A 410 21.53 9.92 33.87
N LYS A 411 20.32 9.67 34.40
CA LYS A 411 20.08 9.55 35.86
C LYS A 411 20.72 8.30 36.47
N SER A 412 20.76 7.18 35.75
CA SER A 412 21.40 5.94 36.21
C SER A 412 22.95 6.02 36.22
N GLY A 413 23.54 6.84 35.34
CA GLY A 413 24.99 7.09 35.30
C GLY A 413 25.52 7.85 36.51
N LYS A 414 24.71 8.77 37.08
CA LYS A 414 25.09 9.54 38.29
C LYS A 414 25.04 8.72 39.59
N LYS A 415 24.28 7.62 39.66
CA LYS A 415 24.22 6.75 40.86
C LYS A 415 25.39 5.76 40.97
N LYS A 416 26.09 5.44 39.87
CA LYS A 416 27.23 4.50 39.89
C LYS A 416 28.58 5.14 40.26
N GLN A 417 28.68 6.47 40.38
CA GLN A 417 29.90 7.14 40.84
C GLN A 417 29.88 7.53 42.33
N GLN A 418 28.86 7.13 43.10
CA GLN A 418 28.71 7.52 44.51
C GLN A 418 28.67 6.34 45.48
N SER A 419 29.43 5.28 45.22
CA SER A 419 29.68 4.21 46.20
C SER A 419 31.10 3.65 46.08
N PHE A 420 32.07 4.42 46.56
CA PHE A 420 33.32 3.85 47.09
C PHE A 420 33.19 3.81 48.61
N PRO A 421 33.24 2.63 49.27
CA PRO A 421 33.43 2.59 50.71
C PRO A 421 34.91 2.82 51.03
N LYS A 422 35.16 3.83 51.86
CA LYS A 422 36.40 4.00 52.62
C LYS A 422 36.48 2.91 53.70
N SER A 423 37.69 2.39 53.91
CA SER A 423 38.25 1.92 55.18
C SER A 423 37.55 0.75 55.89
N PHE A 424 38.22 -0.41 55.98
CA PHE A 424 38.99 -0.83 57.16
C PHE A 424 40.00 -1.91 56.76
#